data_AF-M0D1A9-F1
#
_entry.id   AF-M0D1A9-F1
#
_cell.length_a   1.000
_cell.length_b   1.000
_cell.length_c   1.000
_cell.angle_alpha   90.00
_cell.angle_beta   90.00
_cell.angle_gamma   90.00
#
_symmetry.space_group_name_H-M   'P 1'
#
loop_
_entity.id
_entity.type
_entity.pdbx_description
1 polymer ?
#
loop_
_entity_poly.entity_id
_entity_poly.type
_entity_poly.pdbx_seq_one_letter_code
_entity_poly.pdbx_strand_id
1 'polypeptide(L)'
;MVTGESDTESGPVDVLRYETDDAPVYRAAPAGEGEAIVAAHERERRKRRVGRLLAAGLVALGIAAYGVLSDSLALAAAGVALVAVAFAVGGDDAEEAVPELVERNQFRRDAERAYDLEE
;
A
#
# COMPACT_ATOMS: atom_id res chain seq x y z
N MET A 1 16.38 24.41 -32.74
CA MET A 1 15.52 24.05 -31.59
C MET A 1 14.90 22.72 -31.97
N VAL A 2 15.48 21.62 -31.52
CA VAL A 2 15.04 20.25 -31.84
C VAL A 2 14.59 19.64 -30.51
N THR A 3 13.34 19.20 -30.50
CA THR A 3 12.61 18.51 -29.43
C THR A 3 13.35 17.26 -28.99
N GLY A 4 13.75 17.21 -27.73
CA GLY A 4 14.37 16.04 -27.09
C GLY A 4 13.35 15.27 -26.26
N GLU A 5 12.30 14.74 -26.91
CA GLU A 5 11.19 14.05 -26.24
C GLU A 5 11.03 12.57 -26.65
N SER A 6 11.99 11.95 -27.35
CA SER A 6 11.80 10.60 -27.92
C SER A 6 12.80 9.52 -27.49
N ASP A 7 13.67 9.74 -26.50
CA ASP A 7 14.63 8.71 -26.05
C ASP A 7 14.09 7.79 -24.93
N THR A 8 12.97 8.13 -24.29
CA THR A 8 12.34 7.25 -23.27
C THR A 8 11.57 6.08 -23.89
N GLU A 9 11.25 6.14 -25.18
CA GLU A 9 10.42 5.10 -25.83
C GLU A 9 11.19 3.82 -26.20
N SER A 10 12.53 3.82 -26.19
CA SER A 10 13.36 2.64 -26.54
C SER A 10 14.32 2.17 -25.45
N GLY A 11 14.36 2.84 -24.29
CA GLY A 11 15.24 2.49 -23.18
C GLY A 11 14.79 1.25 -22.40
N PRO A 12 15.67 0.68 -21.55
CA PRO A 12 15.28 -0.35 -20.61
C PRO A 12 14.25 0.17 -19.60
N VAL A 13 13.39 -0.72 -19.11
CA VAL A 13 12.29 -0.44 -18.17
C VAL A 13 12.33 -1.41 -16.99
N ASP A 14 11.79 -0.97 -15.88
CA ASP A 14 11.46 -1.82 -14.74
C ASP A 14 9.96 -2.20 -14.82
N VAL A 15 9.61 -3.43 -14.46
CA VAL A 15 8.23 -3.92 -14.52
C VAL A 15 7.64 -4.02 -13.12
N LEU A 16 6.54 -3.30 -12.90
CA LEU A 16 5.78 -3.28 -11.66
C LEU A 16 4.49 -4.09 -11.82
N ARG A 17 4.18 -4.93 -10.84
CA ARG A 17 2.93 -5.68 -10.75
C ARG A 17 2.03 -5.08 -9.68
N TYR A 18 0.83 -4.67 -10.08
CA TYR A 18 -0.22 -4.18 -9.21
C TYR A 18 -1.26 -5.28 -9.00
N GLU A 19 -1.49 -5.69 -7.75
CA GLU A 19 -2.61 -6.55 -7.43
C GLU A 19 -3.91 -5.75 -7.52
N THR A 20 -4.90 -6.29 -8.24
CA THR A 20 -6.27 -5.76 -8.31
C THR A 20 -7.26 -6.87 -7.95
N ASP A 21 -8.54 -6.52 -7.77
CA ASP A 21 -9.58 -7.48 -7.40
C ASP A 21 -9.85 -8.54 -8.49
N ASP A 22 -9.62 -8.21 -9.76
CA ASP A 22 -9.85 -9.11 -10.90
C ASP A 22 -8.59 -9.88 -11.29
N ALA A 23 -7.52 -9.16 -11.66
CA ALA A 23 -6.28 -9.74 -12.16
C ALA A 23 -5.08 -8.80 -11.93
N PRO A 24 -3.85 -9.33 -11.80
CA PRO A 24 -2.68 -8.48 -11.67
C PRO A 24 -2.45 -7.66 -12.95
N VAL A 25 -2.16 -6.38 -12.76
CA VAL A 25 -1.85 -5.42 -13.82
C VAL A 25 -0.36 -5.12 -13.83
N TYR A 26 0.27 -5.16 -15.00
CA TYR A 26 1.68 -4.87 -15.16
C TYR A 26 1.90 -3.49 -15.80
N ARG A 27 2.78 -2.68 -15.21
CA ARG A 27 3.14 -1.35 -15.73
C ARG A 27 4.64 -1.18 -15.86
N ALA A 28 5.07 -0.47 -16.89
CA ALA A 28 6.46 -0.09 -17.06
C ALA A 28 6.79 1.19 -16.28
N ALA A 29 7.91 1.15 -15.56
CA ALA A 29 8.59 2.31 -15.01
C ALA A 29 9.93 2.50 -15.73
N PRO A 30 10.48 3.73 -15.76
CA PRO A 30 11.84 3.93 -16.26
C PRO A 30 12.85 3.05 -15.50
N ALA A 31 13.87 2.54 -16.19
CA ALA A 31 14.88 1.70 -15.57
C ALA A 31 15.55 2.39 -14.37
N GLY A 32 15.57 1.68 -13.23
CA GLY A 32 16.14 2.17 -11.97
C GLY A 32 15.16 2.94 -11.10
N GLU A 33 13.96 3.25 -11.58
CA GLU A 33 12.93 3.95 -10.80
C GLU A 33 11.97 3.01 -10.07
N GLY A 34 11.90 1.73 -10.45
CA GLY A 34 10.96 0.76 -9.90
C GLY A 34 11.04 0.66 -8.37
N GLU A 35 12.25 0.56 -7.81
CA GLU A 35 12.45 0.51 -6.35
C GLU A 35 11.96 1.76 -5.63
N ALA A 36 12.17 2.94 -6.23
CA ALA A 36 11.74 4.21 -5.63
C ALA A 36 10.21 4.30 -5.59
N ILE A 37 9.53 3.80 -6.62
CA ILE A 37 8.07 3.73 -6.70
C ILE A 37 7.51 2.77 -5.64
N VAL A 38 8.07 1.55 -5.54
CA VAL A 38 7.68 0.58 -4.50
C VAL A 38 7.88 1.18 -3.10
N ALA A 39 9.07 1.74 -2.84
CA ALA A 39 9.39 2.34 -1.54
C ALA A 39 8.51 3.56 -1.20
N ALA A 40 8.01 4.30 -2.18
CA ALA A 40 7.04 5.37 -1.95
C ALA A 40 5.69 4.81 -1.46
N HIS A 41 5.18 3.77 -2.11
CA HIS A 41 3.93 3.11 -1.72
C HIS A 41 4.06 2.43 -0.35
N GLU A 42 5.18 1.76 -0.06
CA GLU A 42 5.43 1.17 1.25
C GLU A 42 5.43 2.21 2.37
N ARG A 43 6.02 3.39 2.13
CA ARG A 43 6.05 4.48 3.09
C ARG A 43 4.66 5.03 3.37
N GLU A 44 3.84 5.21 2.34
CA GLU A 44 2.47 5.68 2.49
C GLU A 44 1.60 4.65 3.24
N ARG A 45 1.68 3.36 2.86
CA ARG A 45 1.04 2.25 3.58
C ARG A 45 1.44 2.20 5.04
N ARG A 46 2.73 2.29 5.33
CA ARG A 46 3.24 2.28 6.71
C ARG A 46 2.72 3.48 7.50
N LYS A 47 2.71 4.67 6.91
CA LYS A 47 2.20 5.90 7.54
C LYS A 47 0.73 5.77 7.90
N ARG A 48 -0.11 5.26 6.99
CA ARG A 48 -1.53 5.00 7.23
C ARG A 48 -1.75 3.97 8.32
N ARG A 49 -1.02 2.85 8.27
CA ARG A 49 -1.08 1.80 9.30
C ARG A 49 -0.72 2.34 10.69
N VAL A 50 0.37 3.11 10.78
CA VAL A 50 0.78 3.73 12.05
C VAL A 50 -0.29 4.70 12.53
N GLY A 51 -0.83 5.56 11.66
CA GLY A 51 -1.92 6.48 11.99
C GLY A 51 -3.16 5.77 12.54
N ARG A 52 -3.59 4.69 11.88
CA ARG A 52 -4.72 3.85 12.30
C ARG A 52 -4.47 3.20 13.66
N LEU A 53 -3.28 2.64 13.88
CA LEU A 53 -2.92 2.02 15.15
C LEU A 53 -2.85 3.04 16.30
N LEU A 54 -2.33 4.24 16.02
CA LEU A 54 -2.34 5.33 16.99
C LEU A 54 -3.77 5.74 17.35
N ALA A 55 -4.65 5.92 16.37
CA ALA A 55 -6.06 6.24 16.61
C ALA A 55 -6.75 5.13 17.43
N ALA A 56 -6.58 3.85 17.05
CA ALA A 56 -7.11 2.71 17.79
C ALA A 56 -6.62 2.69 19.24
N GLY A 57 -5.32 2.92 19.44
CA GLY A 57 -4.69 2.96 20.75
C GLY A 57 -5.27 4.07 21.64
N LEU A 58 -5.49 5.27 21.10
CA LEU A 58 -6.10 6.38 21.84
C LEU A 58 -7.53 6.07 22.28
N VAL A 59 -8.34 5.48 21.39
CA VAL A 59 -9.72 5.07 21.73
C VAL A 59 -9.71 3.97 22.79
N ALA A 60 -8.89 2.94 22.61
CA ALA A 60 -8.77 1.84 23.58
C ALA A 60 -8.31 2.34 24.96
N LEU A 61 -7.36 3.28 25.01
CA LEU A 61 -6.89 3.91 26.23
C LEU A 61 -8.02 4.69 26.94
N GLY A 62 -8.84 5.43 26.18
CA GLY A 62 -10.00 6.15 26.73
C GLY A 62 -11.04 5.20 27.34
N ILE A 63 -11.36 4.10 26.66
CA ILE A 63 -12.28 3.08 27.17
C ILE A 63 -11.74 2.41 28.44
N ALA A 64 -10.45 2.03 28.44
CA ALA A 64 -9.82 1.42 29.60
C ALA A 64 -9.85 2.36 30.80
N ALA A 65 -9.48 3.64 30.60
CA ALA A 65 -9.55 4.66 31.65
C ALA A 65 -10.97 4.83 32.20
N TYR A 66 -11.97 4.88 31.32
CA TYR A 66 -13.38 5.01 31.72
C TYR A 66 -13.87 3.80 32.53
N GLY A 67 -13.54 2.58 32.10
CA GLY A 67 -13.98 1.37 32.80
C GLY A 67 -13.34 1.21 34.17
N VAL A 68 -12.09 1.64 34.35
CA VAL A 68 -11.45 1.73 35.68
C VAL A 68 -12.16 2.77 36.56
N LEU A 69 -12.46 3.95 36.02
CA LEU A 69 -13.16 5.00 36.76
C LEU A 69 -14.58 4.61 37.18
N SER A 70 -15.20 3.70 36.42
CA SER A 70 -16.54 3.16 36.66
C SER A 70 -16.54 1.90 37.53
N ASP A 71 -15.38 1.46 38.03
CA ASP A 71 -15.17 0.21 38.77
C ASP A 71 -15.74 -1.03 38.07
N SER A 72 -15.77 -1.01 36.73
CA SER A 72 -16.36 -2.06 35.91
C SER A 72 -15.32 -2.59 34.91
N LEU A 73 -14.55 -3.58 35.37
CA LEU A 73 -13.56 -4.26 34.55
C LEU A 73 -14.20 -4.94 33.33
N ALA A 74 -15.43 -5.44 33.47
CA ALA A 74 -16.18 -6.05 32.38
C ALA A 74 -16.51 -5.04 31.26
N LEU A 75 -16.87 -3.81 31.62
CA LEU A 75 -17.13 -2.74 30.65
C LEU A 75 -15.85 -2.31 29.92
N ALA A 76 -14.73 -2.20 30.65
CA ALA A 76 -13.42 -1.93 30.05
C ALA A 76 -13.05 -3.00 29.01
N ALA A 77 -13.15 -4.28 29.40
CA ALA A 77 -12.81 -5.40 28.54
C ALA A 77 -13.70 -5.46 27.29
N ALA A 78 -15.02 -5.29 27.46
CA ALA A 78 -15.97 -5.31 26.35
C ALA A 78 -15.72 -4.18 25.36
N GLY A 79 -15.45 -2.95 25.85
CA GLY A 79 -15.19 -1.82 24.97
C GLY A 79 -13.87 -1.94 24.21
N VAL A 80 -12.80 -2.43 24.86
CA VAL A 80 -11.52 -2.69 24.18
C VAL A 80 -11.67 -3.77 23.11
N ALA A 81 -12.40 -4.85 23.42
CA ALA A 81 -12.68 -5.91 22.45
C ALA A 81 -13.47 -5.38 21.23
N LEU A 82 -14.46 -4.52 21.46
CA LEU A 82 -15.25 -3.91 20.38
C LEU A 82 -14.38 -3.02 19.47
N VAL A 83 -13.48 -2.22 20.05
CA VAL A 83 -12.51 -1.43 19.26
C VAL A 83 -11.60 -2.36 18.46
N ALA A 84 -11.07 -3.42 19.07
CA ALA A 84 -10.22 -4.36 18.37
C ALA A 84 -10.92 -4.99 17.16
N VAL A 85 -12.19 -5.40 17.31
CA VAL A 85 -12.99 -5.96 16.21
C VAL A 85 -13.26 -4.91 15.14
N ALA A 86 -13.69 -3.70 15.52
CA ALA A 86 -13.96 -2.62 14.56
C ALA A 86 -12.72 -2.28 13.72
N PHE A 87 -11.55 -2.21 14.37
CA PHE A 87 -10.28 -1.95 13.69
C PHE A 87 -9.70 -3.17 12.96
N ALA A 88 -10.14 -4.39 13.25
CA ALA A 88 -9.78 -5.58 12.50
C ALA A 88 -10.61 -5.72 11.21
N VAL A 89 -11.90 -5.37 11.25
CA VAL A 89 -12.83 -5.58 10.13
C VAL A 89 -12.82 -4.42 9.13
N GLY A 90 -12.69 -3.17 9.56
CA GLY A 90 -12.75 -2.01 8.65
C GLY A 90 -11.43 -1.69 7.94
N GLY A 91 -10.58 -2.68 7.64
CA GLY A 91 -9.19 -2.46 7.18
C GLY A 91 -8.86 -2.91 5.77
N ASP A 92 -9.83 -3.51 5.08
CA ASP A 92 -9.66 -4.09 3.75
C ASP A 92 -10.30 -3.22 2.65
N ASP A 93 -10.50 -1.92 2.89
CA ASP A 93 -10.98 -1.00 1.86
C ASP A 93 -9.88 -0.77 0.82
N ALA A 94 -9.72 -1.69 -0.15
CA ALA A 94 -9.06 -1.53 -1.44
C ALA A 94 -7.81 -0.61 -1.43
N GLU A 95 -7.04 -0.65 -0.35
CA GLU A 95 -5.96 0.29 -0.15
C GLU A 95 -4.90 -0.10 -1.16
N GLU A 96 -4.48 0.87 -1.97
CA GLU A 96 -3.43 0.80 -2.99
C GLU A 96 -2.41 -0.31 -2.68
N ALA A 97 -2.55 -1.48 -3.32
CA ALA A 97 -1.60 -2.58 -3.21
C ALA A 97 -0.20 -2.03 -3.44
N VAL A 98 0.76 -2.35 -2.55
CA VAL A 98 2.15 -1.98 -2.82
C VAL A 98 2.55 -2.75 -4.08
N PRO A 99 2.93 -2.06 -5.18
CA PRO A 99 3.33 -2.76 -6.38
C PRO A 99 4.57 -3.61 -6.10
N GLU A 100 4.65 -4.78 -6.72
CA GLU A 100 5.84 -5.64 -6.68
C GLU A 100 6.75 -5.29 -7.85
N LEU A 101 8.04 -5.11 -7.59
CA LEU A 101 9.05 -4.99 -8.65
C LEU A 101 9.40 -6.39 -9.15
N VAL A 102 8.82 -6.77 -10.29
CA VAL A 102 8.96 -8.13 -10.85
C VAL A 102 10.27 -8.28 -11.61
N GLU A 103 10.64 -7.25 -12.36
CA GLU A 103 11.75 -7.33 -13.30
C GLU A 103 12.43 -5.96 -13.46
N ARG A 104 13.75 -5.96 -13.72
CA ARG A 104 14.54 -4.73 -13.80
C ARG A 104 15.30 -4.61 -15.10
N ASN A 105 15.48 -3.38 -15.57
CA ASN A 105 16.29 -3.05 -16.73
C ASN A 105 16.01 -3.92 -17.97
N GLN A 106 14.75 -4.27 -18.20
CA GLN A 106 14.36 -5.05 -19.38
C GLN A 106 14.20 -4.17 -20.59
N PHE A 107 14.54 -4.68 -21.77
CA PHE A 107 14.16 -3.99 -23.00
C PHE A 107 12.64 -3.91 -23.07
N ARG A 108 12.11 -2.70 -23.30
CA ARG A 108 10.67 -2.42 -23.34
C ARG A 108 9.88 -3.41 -24.19
N ARG A 109 10.39 -3.73 -25.38
CA ARG A 109 9.78 -4.68 -26.32
C ARG A 109 9.68 -6.10 -25.78
N ASP A 110 10.63 -6.54 -24.97
CA ASP A 110 10.59 -7.87 -24.35
C ASP A 110 9.66 -7.88 -23.14
N ALA A 111 9.59 -6.79 -22.39
CA ALA A 111 8.63 -6.61 -21.31
C ALA A 111 7.18 -6.59 -21.82
N GLU A 112 6.89 -5.88 -22.91
CA GLU A 112 5.56 -5.86 -23.55
C GLU A 112 5.12 -7.26 -23.99
N ARG A 113 6.03 -8.05 -24.59
CA ARG A 113 5.74 -9.42 -25.02
C ARG A 113 5.46 -10.36 -23.84
N ALA A 114 6.16 -10.16 -22.72
CA ALA A 114 6.10 -11.06 -21.58
C ALA A 114 4.94 -10.74 -20.61
N TYR A 115 4.57 -9.47 -20.47
CA TYR A 115 3.73 -9.00 -19.36
C TYR A 115 2.46 -8.25 -19.77
N ASP A 116 2.20 -8.02 -21.07
CA ASP A 116 1.01 -7.30 -21.58
C ASP A 116 0.79 -5.97 -20.83
N LEU A 117 1.77 -5.07 -20.96
CA LEU A 117 1.85 -3.85 -20.16
C LEU A 117 0.68 -2.90 -20.44
N GLU A 118 0.08 -2.35 -19.39
CA GLU A 118 -0.85 -1.21 -19.51
C GLU A 118 -0.09 0.12 -19.61
N GLU A 119 -0.58 1.02 -20.46
CA GLU A 119 -0.05 2.38 -20.68
C GLU A 119 -0.28 3.34 -19.49
#